data_AF-A0A517NFS8-F1
#
_entry.id   AF-A0A517NFS8-F1
#
_cell.length_a   1.000
_cell.length_b   1.000
_cell.length_c   1.000
_cell.angle_alpha   90.00
_cell.angle_beta   90.00
_cell.angle_gamma   90.00
#
_symmetry.space_group_name_H-M   'P 1'
#
loop_
_entity.id
_entity.type
_entity.pdbx_description
1 polymer ?
#
loop_
_entity_poly.entity_id
_entity_poly.type
_entity_poly.pdbx_seq_one_letter_code
_entity_poly.pdbx_strand_id
1 'polypeptide(L)'
;MKTPSYQPIERSRMLPRISFRWMFALTTLGAILAAVAKAAGSGASFAVALMVTIGFIGTCFALFVLIFAITLAVSSLWYQPVDDTHQGSPFAADQLPPQILPPREGRS
;
A
#
# COMPACT_ATOMS: atom_id res chain seq x y z
N MET A 1 -44.32 -10.08 -11.13
CA MET A 1 -42.92 -10.42 -11.50
C MET A 1 -42.06 -10.33 -10.25
N LYS A 2 -41.42 -11.42 -9.81
CA LYS A 2 -40.47 -11.41 -8.69
C LYS A 2 -39.07 -11.11 -9.25
N THR A 3 -38.46 -10.02 -8.82
CA THR A 3 -37.06 -9.71 -9.13
C THR A 3 -36.14 -10.63 -8.31
N PRO A 4 -35.14 -11.30 -8.93
CA PRO A 4 -34.19 -12.10 -8.19
C PRO A 4 -33.26 -11.16 -7.40
N SER A 5 -33.12 -11.42 -6.10
CA SER A 5 -32.19 -10.70 -5.24
C SER A 5 -30.76 -11.06 -5.62
N TYR A 6 -29.99 -10.05 -6.04
CA TYR A 6 -28.57 -10.19 -6.33
C TYR A 6 -27.81 -10.27 -5.00
N GLN A 7 -27.45 -11.47 -4.56
CA GLN A 7 -26.54 -11.61 -3.42
C GLN A 7 -25.11 -11.38 -3.92
N PRO A 8 -24.38 -10.39 -3.36
CA PRO A 8 -22.98 -10.19 -3.72
C PRO A 8 -22.19 -11.43 -3.32
N ILE A 9 -21.42 -11.98 -4.26
CA ILE A 9 -20.49 -13.07 -3.99
C ILE A 9 -19.44 -12.54 -3.01
N GLU A 10 -19.64 -12.80 -1.72
CA GLU A 10 -18.63 -12.51 -0.71
C GLU A 10 -17.40 -13.36 -0.99
N ARG A 11 -16.37 -12.73 -1.58
CA ARG A 11 -15.05 -13.36 -1.70
C ARG A 11 -14.51 -13.55 -0.29
N SER A 12 -14.65 -14.76 0.24
CA SER A 12 -14.06 -15.19 1.51
C SER A 12 -12.62 -14.65 1.63
N ARG A 13 -12.41 -13.79 2.63
CA ARG A 13 -11.12 -13.14 2.93
C ARG A 13 -10.34 -13.88 4.01
N MET A 14 -10.71 -15.12 4.34
CA MET A 14 -10.23 -15.79 5.55
C MET A 14 -8.93 -16.58 5.40
N LEU A 15 -8.30 -16.61 4.21
CA LEU A 15 -6.99 -17.22 4.05
C LEU A 15 -5.92 -16.14 3.84
N PRO A 16 -4.84 -16.12 4.65
CA PRO A 16 -3.68 -15.27 4.40
C PRO A 16 -3.19 -15.53 2.98
N ARG A 17 -3.31 -14.53 2.09
CA ARG A 17 -2.84 -14.62 0.71
C ARG A 17 -1.32 -14.47 0.64
N ILE A 18 -0.59 -15.24 1.43
CA ILE A 18 0.82 -15.46 1.17
C ILE A 18 0.85 -16.31 -0.10
N SER A 19 0.92 -15.61 -1.22
CA SER A 19 0.88 -16.25 -2.54
C SER A 19 2.05 -17.24 -2.60
N PHE A 20 1.80 -18.44 -3.11
CA PHE A 20 2.82 -19.48 -3.32
C PHE A 20 4.08 -18.94 -4.02
N ARG A 21 3.93 -17.87 -4.83
CA ARG A 21 5.01 -17.16 -5.51
C ARG A 21 6.00 -16.49 -4.54
N TRP A 22 5.53 -16.00 -3.39
CA TRP A 22 6.39 -15.41 -2.35
C TRP A 22 7.20 -16.46 -1.61
N MET A 23 6.56 -17.59 -1.30
CA MET A 23 7.24 -18.71 -0.66
C MET A 23 8.32 -19.27 -1.60
N PHE A 24 7.98 -19.47 -2.87
CA PHE A 24 8.95 -19.87 -3.91
C PHE A 24 10.11 -18.87 -4.03
N ALA A 25 9.81 -17.55 -4.13
CA ALA A 25 10.84 -16.53 -4.25
C ALA A 25 11.83 -16.54 -3.07
N LEU A 26 11.33 -16.67 -1.83
CA LEU A 26 12.17 -16.75 -0.63
C LEU A 26 13.02 -18.02 -0.61
N THR A 27 12.45 -19.17 -0.99
CA THR A 27 13.19 -20.44 -1.05
C THR A 27 14.26 -20.40 -2.13
N THR A 28 13.97 -19.85 -3.31
CA THR A 28 14.96 -19.71 -4.40
C THR A 28 16.09 -18.77 -4.00
N LEU A 29 15.77 -17.64 -3.36
CA LEU A 29 16.77 -16.72 -2.83
C LEU A 29 17.69 -17.41 -1.81
N GLY A 30 17.10 -18.15 -0.85
CA GLY A 30 17.85 -18.91 0.14
C GLY A 30 18.75 -19.99 -0.48
N ALA A 31 18.26 -20.69 -1.52
CA ALA A 31 19.04 -21.70 -2.24
C ALA A 31 20.25 -21.09 -2.98
N ILE A 32 20.08 -19.92 -3.60
CA ILE A 32 21.18 -19.20 -4.25
C ILE A 32 22.23 -18.79 -3.22
N LEU A 33 21.80 -18.20 -2.09
CA LEU A 33 22.72 -17.81 -1.02
C LEU A 33 23.48 -19.02 -0.45
N ALA A 34 22.81 -20.14 -0.24
CA ALA A 34 23.43 -21.38 0.23
C ALA A 34 24.43 -21.96 -0.79
N ALA A 35 24.09 -21.96 -2.09
CA ALA A 35 24.96 -22.46 -3.15
C ALA A 35 26.25 -21.63 -3.26
N VAL A 36 26.14 -20.30 -3.14
CA VAL A 36 27.30 -19.41 -3.22
C VAL A 36 28.14 -19.45 -1.94
N ALA A 37 27.52 -19.59 -0.76
CA ALA A 37 28.25 -19.83 0.49
C ALA A 37 29.04 -21.14 0.45
N LYS A 38 28.50 -22.17 -0.22
CA LYS A 38 29.23 -23.43 -0.46
C LYS A 38 30.42 -23.23 -1.41
N ALA A 39 30.26 -22.39 -2.44
CA ALA A 39 31.33 -22.04 -3.38
C ALA A 39 32.43 -21.15 -2.74
N ALA A 40 32.10 -20.37 -1.72
CA ALA A 40 33.06 -19.59 -0.95
C ALA A 40 34.08 -20.46 -0.19
N GLY A 41 33.66 -21.64 0.28
CA GLY A 41 34.54 -22.59 0.95
C GLY A 41 35.65 -23.17 0.06
N SER A 42 35.54 -23.06 -1.28
CA SER A 42 36.51 -23.57 -2.24
C SER A 42 37.52 -22.53 -2.76
N GLY A 43 37.66 -21.37 -2.11
CA GLY A 43 38.72 -20.40 -2.40
C GLY A 43 38.39 -19.34 -3.46
N ALA A 44 37.13 -19.19 -3.87
CA ALA A 44 36.71 -18.13 -4.79
C ALA A 44 36.40 -16.82 -4.04
N SER A 45 37.44 -16.04 -3.73
CA SER A 45 37.35 -14.73 -3.07
C SER A 45 36.38 -13.75 -3.76
N PHE A 46 36.22 -13.86 -5.07
CA PHE A 46 35.24 -13.08 -5.84
C PHE A 46 33.78 -13.43 -5.49
N ALA A 47 33.48 -14.71 -5.24
CA ALA A 47 32.13 -15.14 -4.86
C ALA A 47 31.75 -14.63 -3.46
N VAL A 48 32.72 -14.59 -2.55
CA VAL A 48 32.54 -14.00 -1.20
C VAL A 48 32.27 -12.51 -1.29
N ALA A 49 33.06 -11.76 -2.07
CA ALA A 49 32.86 -10.32 -2.24
C ALA A 49 31.47 -9.99 -2.79
N LEU A 50 31.02 -10.72 -3.83
CA LEU A 50 29.68 -10.57 -4.39
C LEU A 50 28.58 -10.84 -3.35
N MET A 51 28.74 -11.87 -2.52
CA MET A 51 27.78 -12.19 -1.46
C MET A 51 27.69 -11.09 -0.40
N VAL A 52 28.83 -10.54 0.02
CA VAL A 52 28.86 -9.45 1.00
C VAL A 52 28.22 -8.20 0.40
N THR A 53 28.51 -7.87 -0.87
CA THR A 53 27.90 -6.70 -1.53
C THR A 53 26.38 -6.87 -1.71
N ILE A 54 25.92 -8.01 -2.20
CA ILE A 54 24.48 -8.28 -2.38
C ILE A 54 23.78 -8.33 -1.02
N GLY A 55 24.38 -8.99 -0.03
CA GLY A 55 23.85 -9.05 1.34
C GLY A 55 23.77 -7.68 1.98
N PHE A 56 24.78 -6.83 1.80
CA PHE A 56 24.79 -5.45 2.28
C PHE A 56 23.68 -4.62 1.62
N ILE A 57 23.57 -4.65 0.28
CA ILE A 57 22.52 -3.95 -0.46
C ILE A 57 21.12 -4.43 -0.02
N GLY A 58 20.94 -5.74 0.11
CA GLY A 58 19.68 -6.34 0.58
C GLY A 58 19.33 -5.90 2.00
N THR A 59 20.33 -5.81 2.89
CA THR A 59 20.15 -5.34 4.27
C THR A 59 19.79 -3.85 4.29
N CYS A 60 20.49 -3.02 3.54
CA CYS A 60 20.15 -1.59 3.41
C CYS A 60 18.73 -1.41 2.88
N PHE A 61 18.36 -2.14 1.83
CA PHE A 61 17.00 -2.09 1.27
C PHE A 61 15.95 -2.50 2.31
N ALA A 62 16.17 -3.60 3.05
CA ALA A 62 15.27 -4.04 4.10
C ALA A 62 15.09 -2.99 5.20
N LEU A 63 16.17 -2.31 5.60
CA LEU A 63 16.11 -1.20 6.56
C LEU A 63 15.29 -0.03 6.02
N PHE A 64 15.48 0.37 4.77
CA PHE A 64 14.68 1.43 4.15
C PHE A 64 13.20 1.07 4.06
N VAL A 65 12.87 -0.17 3.67
CA VAL A 65 11.49 -0.66 3.64
C VAL A 65 10.87 -0.62 5.03
N LEU A 66 11.61 -1.02 6.06
CA LEU A 66 11.13 -1.01 7.44
C LEU A 66 10.88 0.41 7.94
N ILE A 67 11.81 1.34 7.69
CA ILE A 67 11.63 2.76 8.01
C ILE A 67 10.41 3.31 7.26
N PHE A 68 10.31 3.06 5.96
CA PHE A 68 9.16 3.49 5.17
C PHE A 68 7.84 2.94 5.70
N ALA A 69 7.80 1.67 6.08
CA ALA A 69 6.61 1.05 6.67
C ALA A 69 6.22 1.71 8.01
N ILE A 70 7.19 2.06 8.85
CA ILE A 70 6.95 2.82 10.09
C ILE A 70 6.40 4.20 9.75
N THR A 71 7.02 4.93 8.83
CA THR A 71 6.57 6.26 8.41
C THR A 71 5.16 6.21 7.83
N LEU A 72 4.86 5.20 7.02
CA LEU A 72 3.53 4.98 6.46
C LEU A 72 2.50 4.66 7.54
N ALA A 73 2.84 3.80 8.51
CA ALA A 73 1.96 3.48 9.63
C ALA A 73 1.63 4.73 10.45
N VAL A 74 2.66 5.53 10.80
CA VAL A 74 2.47 6.81 11.49
C VAL A 74 1.62 7.75 10.63
N SER A 75 1.98 7.96 9.37
CA SER A 75 1.20 8.83 8.47
C SER A 75 -0.26 8.40 8.40
N SER A 76 -0.56 7.10 8.30
CA SER A 76 -1.93 6.59 8.24
C SER A 76 -2.71 6.75 9.54
N LEU A 77 -2.04 6.68 10.70
CA LEU A 77 -2.66 6.86 12.01
C LEU A 77 -3.00 8.33 12.28
N TRP A 78 -2.14 9.23 11.82
CA TRP A 78 -2.29 10.68 11.97
C TRP A 78 -3.02 11.33 10.79
N TYR A 79 -3.36 10.56 9.76
CA TYR A 79 -4.14 11.04 8.63
C TYR A 79 -5.58 11.29 9.07
N GLN A 80 -5.91 12.56 9.29
CA GLN A 80 -7.29 13.01 9.28
C GLN A 80 -7.65 13.37 7.84
N PRO A 81 -8.64 12.69 7.23
CA PRO A 81 -9.21 13.18 5.99
C PRO A 81 -9.82 14.55 6.28
N VAL A 82 -9.19 15.61 5.76
CA VAL A 82 -9.83 16.91 5.68
C VAL A 82 -10.77 16.81 4.48
N ASP A 83 -12.08 16.76 4.75
CA ASP A 83 -13.13 16.89 3.74
C ASP A 83 -13.15 18.35 3.22
N ASP A 84 -12.07 18.76 2.55
CA ASP A 84 -11.94 20.06 1.88
C ASP A 84 -12.68 20.09 0.53
N THR A 85 -13.32 18.99 0.13
CA THR A 85 -14.06 18.88 -1.12
C THR A 85 -15.29 19.80 -1.19
N HIS A 86 -15.72 20.37 -0.07
CA HIS A 86 -16.90 21.26 -0.01
C HIS A 86 -16.73 22.56 0.79
N GLN A 87 -15.59 22.81 1.44
CA GLN A 87 -15.37 24.11 2.11
C GLN A 87 -15.04 25.20 1.08
N GLY A 88 -16.08 25.92 0.64
CA GLY A 88 -15.95 27.07 -0.26
C GLY A 88 -16.24 26.79 -1.74
N SER A 89 -16.67 25.58 -2.10
CA SER A 89 -17.10 25.29 -3.46
C SER A 89 -18.50 25.85 -3.72
N PRO A 90 -18.71 26.70 -4.75
CA PRO A 90 -20.03 27.21 -5.13
C PRO A 90 -20.95 26.13 -5.72
N PHE A 91 -20.47 24.88 -5.82
CA PHE A 91 -21.20 23.71 -6.31
C PHE A 91 -21.31 22.59 -5.26
N ALA A 92 -21.02 22.87 -3.99
CA ALA A 92 -21.30 21.92 -2.92
C ALA A 92 -22.82 21.66 -2.86
N ALA A 93 -23.24 20.42 -3.09
CA ALA A 93 -24.65 20.05 -3.23
C ALA A 93 -25.51 20.42 -2.00
N ASP A 94 -24.87 20.56 -0.83
CA ASP A 94 -25.50 20.88 0.45
C ASP A 94 -25.50 22.37 0.80
N GLN A 95 -24.92 23.25 -0.03
CA GLN A 95 -24.93 24.69 0.20
C GLN A 95 -25.65 25.41 -0.94
N LEU A 96 -26.73 26.11 -0.59
CA LEU A 96 -27.37 27.05 -1.50
C LEU A 96 -26.35 28.15 -1.87
N PRO A 97 -26.26 28.55 -3.14
CA PRO A 97 -25.36 29.62 -3.54
C PRO A 97 -25.69 30.89 -2.74
N PRO A 98 -24.67 31.70 -2.37
CA PRO A 98 -24.90 32.91 -1.60
C PRO A 98 -25.92 33.78 -2.33
N GLN A 99 -27.01 34.12 -1.65
CA GLN A 99 -28.14 34.83 -2.24
C GLN A 99 -27.72 36.26 -2.62
N ILE A 100 -27.48 36.49 -3.92
CA ILE A 100 -27.04 37.80 -4.45
C ILE A 100 -28.16 38.85 -4.39
N LEU A 101 -29.42 38.41 -4.47
CA LEU A 101 -30.58 39.29 -4.55
C LEU A 101 -31.43 39.16 -3.28
N PRO A 102 -31.71 40.26 -2.56
CA PRO A 102 -32.58 40.21 -1.40
C PRO A 102 -33.96 39.65 -1.81
N PRO A 103 -34.63 38.88 -0.92
CA PRO A 103 -35.95 38.34 -1.20
C PRO A 103 -36.90 39.44 -1.68
N ARG A 104 -37.52 39.24 -2.85
CA ARG A 104 -38.56 40.17 -3.33
C ARG A 104 -39.77 39.97 -2.43
N GLU A 105 -40.08 40.98 -1.62
CA GLU A 105 -41.31 41.03 -0.83
C GLU A 105 -42.51 40.86 -1.76
N GLY A 106 -43.49 40.06 -1.30
CA GLY A 106 -44.56 39.53 -2.12
C GLY A 106 -45.36 40.60 -2.85
N ARG A 107 -45.56 40.40 -4.15
CA ARG A 107 -46.73 40.97 -4.82
C ARG A 107 -47.97 40.24 -4.28
N SER A 108 -48.67 40.88 -3.36
CA SER A 108 -50.09 40.65 -3.10
C SER A 108 -50.91 40.94 -4.36
#